data_AF-F5H744-F1
#
_entry.id   AF-F5H744-F1
#
_cell.length_a   1.000
_cell.length_b   1.000
_cell.length_c   1.000
_cell.angle_alpha   90.00
_cell.angle_beta   90.00
_cell.angle_gamma   90.00
#
_symmetry.space_group_name_H-M   'P 1'
#
loop_
_entity.id
_entity.type
_entity.pdbx_description
1 polymer ?
#
loop_
_entity_poly.entity_id
_entity_poly.type
_entity_poly.pdbx_seq_one_letter_code
_entity_poly.pdbx_strand_id
1 'polypeptide(L)'
;MLLHSLPCFIEKDLKEALTQFIEEESLSDYDRDAEASLAAVKSGEVDLHQLASTWAKAYAETTLEHARPEEPSWDEDFADVYHDLIHSPASETLLNLEHNYFVSISELIGERDVELKKLRERQGIEMEKVMQELGKSLTDQDVN
;
A
#
# COMPACT_ATOMS: atom_id res chain seq x y z
N MET A 1 2.12 -50.59 -43.10
CA MET A 1 2.40 -51.82 -42.34
C MET A 1 2.41 -51.45 -40.88
N LEU A 2 1.52 -52.04 -40.07
CA LEU A 2 1.51 -51.87 -38.61
C LEU A 2 2.81 -52.48 -38.08
N LEU A 3 3.70 -51.67 -37.51
CA LEU A 3 5.11 -52.03 -37.28
C LEU A 3 5.30 -53.23 -36.32
N HIS A 4 4.24 -53.66 -35.61
CA HIS A 4 4.34 -54.69 -34.56
C HIS A 4 3.21 -55.75 -34.52
N SER A 5 2.27 -55.79 -35.48
CA SER A 5 1.18 -56.81 -35.55
C SER A 5 0.53 -57.15 -34.19
N LEU A 6 0.29 -56.14 -33.36
CA LEU A 6 -0.31 -56.33 -32.03
C LEU A 6 -1.80 -56.66 -32.17
N PRO A 7 -2.32 -57.65 -31.41
CA PRO A 7 -3.75 -57.89 -31.37
C PRO A 7 -4.50 -56.64 -30.86
N CYS A 8 -5.51 -56.19 -31.60
CA CYS A 8 -6.23 -54.94 -31.33
C CYS A 8 -6.90 -54.89 -29.94
N PHE A 9 -7.15 -56.04 -29.32
CA PHE A 9 -7.72 -56.13 -27.97
C PHE A 9 -6.70 -55.91 -26.85
N ILE A 10 -5.39 -56.04 -27.12
CA ILE A 10 -4.31 -55.84 -26.12
C ILE A 10 -3.72 -54.43 -26.21
N GLU A 11 -3.85 -53.78 -27.37
CA GLU A 11 -3.24 -52.47 -27.63
C GLU A 11 -3.58 -51.43 -26.57
N LYS A 12 -4.86 -51.37 -26.13
CA LYS A 12 -5.31 -50.42 -25.12
C LYS A 12 -4.70 -50.71 -23.75
N ASP A 13 -4.83 -51.94 -23.27
CA ASP A 13 -4.34 -52.34 -21.95
C ASP A 13 -2.81 -52.24 -21.85
N LEU A 14 -2.09 -52.59 -22.93
CA LEU A 14 -0.64 -52.46 -23.01
C LEU A 14 -0.22 -50.98 -23.02
N LYS A 15 -0.93 -50.13 -23.75
CA LYS A 15 -0.64 -48.69 -23.78
C LYS A 15 -0.87 -48.07 -22.40
N GLU A 16 -1.98 -48.40 -21.75
CA GLU A 16 -2.29 -47.93 -20.40
C GLU A 16 -1.23 -48.40 -19.39
N ALA A 17 -0.84 -49.67 -19.41
CA ALA A 17 0.20 -50.21 -18.55
C ALA A 17 1.57 -49.56 -18.78
N LEU A 18 1.94 -49.29 -20.04
CA LEU A 18 3.20 -48.62 -20.37
C LEU A 18 3.18 -47.15 -19.98
N THR A 19 2.06 -46.44 -20.18
CA THR A 19 1.92 -45.05 -19.73
C THR A 19 2.03 -44.98 -18.21
N GLN A 20 1.34 -45.86 -17.49
CA GLN A 20 1.42 -45.93 -16.03
C GLN A 20 2.85 -46.24 -15.56
N PHE A 21 3.52 -47.22 -16.18
CA PHE A 21 4.90 -47.54 -15.85
C PHE A 21 5.85 -46.36 -16.09
N ILE A 22 5.71 -45.66 -17.22
CA ILE A 22 6.53 -44.49 -17.52
C ILE A 22 6.29 -43.39 -16.48
N GLU A 23 5.05 -43.13 -16.10
CA GLU A 23 4.72 -42.12 -15.07
C GLU A 23 5.31 -42.50 -13.71
N GLU A 24 5.13 -43.74 -13.26
CA GLU A 24 5.63 -44.24 -11.98
C GLU A 24 7.16 -44.21 -11.90
N GLU A 25 7.85 -44.72 -12.92
CA GLU A 25 9.32 -44.71 -12.95
C GLU A 25 9.87 -43.29 -13.12
N SER A 26 9.21 -42.43 -13.91
CA SER A 26 9.63 -41.02 -14.03
C SER A 26 9.53 -40.30 -12.70
N LEU A 27 8.43 -40.50 -11.96
CA LEU A 27 8.27 -39.94 -10.61
C LEU A 27 9.33 -40.48 -9.66
N SER A 28 9.57 -41.80 -9.66
CA SER A 28 10.60 -42.40 -8.82
C SER A 28 12.00 -41.88 -9.14
N ASP A 29 12.31 -41.65 -10.41
CA ASP A 29 13.59 -41.07 -10.83
C ASP A 29 13.72 -39.61 -10.37
N TYR A 30 12.66 -38.80 -10.52
CA TYR A 30 12.64 -37.41 -10.02
C TYR A 30 12.81 -37.34 -8.50
N ASP A 31 12.14 -38.22 -7.76
CA ASP A 31 12.25 -38.29 -6.30
C ASP A 31 13.68 -38.68 -5.89
N ARG A 32 14.27 -39.67 -6.55
CA ARG A 32 15.66 -40.09 -6.29
C ARG A 32 16.64 -38.96 -6.54
N ASP A 33 16.49 -38.24 -7.64
CA ASP A 33 17.38 -37.13 -8.00
C ASP A 33 17.21 -35.94 -7.02
N ALA A 34 15.98 -35.67 -6.59
CA ALA A 34 15.69 -34.66 -5.57
C ALA A 34 16.31 -35.02 -4.21
N GLU A 35 16.17 -36.27 -3.76
CA GLU A 35 16.79 -36.76 -2.53
C GLU A 35 18.31 -36.69 -2.57
N ALA A 36 18.93 -37.08 -3.70
CA ALA A 36 20.37 -36.98 -3.91
C ALA A 36 20.85 -35.52 -3.84
N SER A 37 20.11 -34.60 -4.49
CA SER A 37 20.41 -33.17 -4.45
C SER A 37 20.30 -32.59 -3.04
N LEU A 38 19.27 -32.99 -2.28
CA LEU A 38 19.10 -32.59 -0.87
C LEU A 38 20.22 -33.15 0.02
N ALA A 39 20.67 -34.38 -0.24
CA ALA A 39 21.77 -34.99 0.48
C ALA A 39 23.09 -34.24 0.22
N ALA A 40 23.37 -33.85 -1.03
CA ALA A 40 24.55 -33.06 -1.41
C ALA A 40 24.58 -31.67 -0.76
N VAL A 41 23.42 -31.05 -0.57
CA VAL A 41 23.30 -29.79 0.18
C VAL A 41 23.57 -30.02 1.68
N LYS A 42 23.02 -31.10 2.27
CA LYS A 42 23.22 -31.43 3.70
C LYS A 42 24.66 -31.84 4.02
N SER A 43 25.35 -32.51 3.10
CA SER A 43 26.74 -32.93 3.26
C SER A 43 27.74 -31.77 3.09
N GLY A 44 27.28 -30.61 2.59
CA GLY A 44 28.13 -29.46 2.28
C GLY A 44 28.94 -29.61 0.99
N GLU A 45 28.60 -30.61 0.16
CA GLU A 45 29.17 -30.79 -1.18
C GLU A 45 28.73 -29.65 -2.11
N VAL A 46 27.53 -29.10 -1.87
CA VAL A 46 27.03 -27.89 -2.52
C VAL A 46 27.23 -26.68 -1.59
N ASP A 47 27.85 -25.62 -2.12
CA ASP A 47 27.95 -24.33 -1.43
C ASP A 47 26.59 -23.64 -1.40
N LEU A 48 25.99 -23.60 -0.20
CA LEU A 48 24.69 -23.00 0.05
C LEU A 48 24.65 -21.51 -0.33
N HIS A 49 25.78 -20.79 -0.19
CA HIS A 49 25.85 -19.37 -0.50
C HIS A 49 25.79 -19.12 -2.00
N GLN A 50 26.49 -19.94 -2.80
CA GLN A 50 26.41 -19.90 -4.27
C GLN A 50 25.02 -20.27 -4.77
N LEU A 51 24.40 -21.29 -4.18
CA LEU A 51 23.03 -21.69 -4.53
C LEU A 51 22.04 -20.56 -4.25
N ALA A 52 22.11 -19.96 -3.06
CA ALA A 52 21.26 -18.83 -2.68
C ALA A 52 21.48 -17.60 -3.58
N SER A 53 22.73 -17.29 -3.93
CA SER A 53 23.07 -16.20 -4.86
C SER A 53 22.49 -16.46 -6.26
N THR A 54 22.59 -17.69 -6.75
CA THR A 54 22.03 -18.08 -8.05
C THR A 54 20.51 -17.95 -8.06
N TRP A 55 19.84 -18.39 -7.00
CA TRP A 55 18.39 -18.22 -6.82
C TRP A 55 17.97 -16.75 -6.73
N ALA A 56 18.69 -15.94 -5.95
CA ALA A 56 18.42 -14.52 -5.82
C ALA A 56 18.57 -13.79 -7.16
N LYS A 57 19.59 -14.15 -7.96
CA LYS A 57 19.79 -13.63 -9.31
C LYS A 57 18.65 -14.02 -10.24
N ALA A 58 18.29 -15.31 -10.29
CA ALA A 58 17.20 -15.78 -11.15
C ALA A 58 15.85 -15.14 -10.75
N TYR A 59 15.60 -15.01 -9.44
CA TYR A 59 14.42 -14.32 -8.93
C TYR A 59 14.41 -12.85 -9.32
N ALA A 60 15.53 -12.13 -9.14
CA ALA A 60 15.61 -10.72 -9.53
C ALA A 60 15.40 -10.54 -11.04
N GLU A 61 16.05 -11.35 -11.88
CA GLU A 61 15.92 -11.26 -13.34
C GLU A 61 14.47 -11.52 -13.80
N THR A 62 13.83 -12.57 -13.29
CA THR A 62 12.44 -12.92 -13.66
C THR A 62 11.40 -11.98 -13.06
N THR A 63 11.64 -11.52 -11.83
CA THR A 63 10.70 -10.61 -11.14
C THR A 63 10.80 -9.21 -11.70
N LEU A 64 12.01 -8.69 -11.98
CA LEU A 64 12.18 -7.35 -12.57
C LEU A 64 11.64 -7.25 -14.00
N GLU A 65 11.62 -8.35 -14.77
CA GLU A 65 11.02 -8.38 -16.11
C GLU A 65 9.49 -8.21 -16.07
N HIS A 66 8.84 -8.63 -14.98
CA HIS A 66 7.38 -8.65 -14.86
C HIS A 66 6.81 -7.73 -13.77
N ALA A 67 7.64 -7.23 -12.86
CA ALA A 67 7.26 -6.29 -11.83
C ALA A 67 7.16 -4.88 -12.44
N ARG A 68 6.10 -4.16 -12.07
CA ARG A 68 6.08 -2.72 -12.31
C ARG A 68 7.18 -2.08 -11.45
N PRO A 69 7.94 -1.10 -11.99
CA PRO A 69 8.86 -0.31 -11.17
C PRO A 69 8.12 0.21 -9.95
N GLU A 70 8.77 0.16 -8.79
CA GLU A 70 8.27 0.80 -7.58
C GLU A 70 8.01 2.27 -7.91
N GLU A 71 6.77 2.73 -7.75
CA GLU A 71 6.44 4.14 -8.01
C GLU A 71 7.29 4.98 -7.07
N PRO A 72 7.99 6.02 -7.57
CA PRO A 72 8.83 6.85 -6.72
C PRO A 72 8.02 7.34 -5.52
N SER A 73 8.58 7.11 -4.33
CA SER A 73 7.97 7.58 -3.09
C SER A 73 7.93 9.10 -3.13
N TRP A 74 6.74 9.69 -2.97
CA TRP A 74 6.55 11.14 -2.90
C TRP A 74 7.47 11.84 -1.88
N ASP A 75 7.92 11.11 -0.86
CA ASP A 75 8.84 11.62 0.15
C ASP A 75 10.28 11.82 -0.36
N GLU A 76 10.72 11.06 -1.37
CA GLU A 76 12.08 11.21 -1.93
C GLU A 76 12.18 12.40 -2.89
N ASP A 77 11.10 12.74 -3.59
CA ASP A 77 11.08 13.81 -4.61
C ASP A 77 10.57 15.17 -4.09
N PHE A 78 10.05 15.24 -2.87
CA PHE A 78 9.43 16.48 -2.36
C PHE A 78 10.42 17.65 -2.31
N ALA A 79 11.66 17.41 -1.88
CA ALA A 79 12.66 18.46 -1.72
C ALA A 79 13.03 19.09 -3.07
N ASP A 80 13.20 18.27 -4.11
CA ASP A 80 13.56 18.73 -5.45
C ASP A 80 12.39 19.44 -6.13
N VAL A 81 11.18 18.90 -6.02
CA VAL A 81 9.97 19.55 -6.55
C VAL A 81 9.70 20.89 -5.86
N TYR A 82 9.92 20.99 -4.54
CA TYR A 82 9.77 22.23 -3.80
C TYR A 82 10.84 23.26 -4.19
N HIS A 83 12.09 22.82 -4.37
CA HIS A 83 13.18 23.66 -4.86
C HIS A 83 12.89 24.22 -6.26
N ASP A 84 12.47 23.36 -7.18
CA ASP A 84 12.08 23.75 -8.54
C ASP A 84 10.93 24.74 -8.52
N LEU A 85 9.94 24.54 -7.65
CA LEU A 85 8.80 25.44 -7.53
C LEU A 85 9.20 26.82 -7.01
N ILE A 86 10.08 26.89 -5.99
CA ILE A 86 10.58 28.17 -5.45
C ILE A 86 11.39 28.94 -6.48
N HIS A 87 12.18 28.25 -7.29
CA HIS A 87 12.99 28.90 -8.33
C HIS A 87 12.24 29.07 -9.65
N SER A 88 11.03 28.53 -9.77
CA SER A 88 10.21 28.69 -10.97
C SER A 88 9.80 30.15 -11.18
N PRO A 89 9.53 30.55 -12.44
CA PRO A 89 8.92 31.85 -12.74
C PRO A 89 7.54 32.07 -12.08
N ALA A 90 6.89 31.01 -11.59
CA ALA A 90 5.59 31.08 -10.93
C ALA A 90 5.69 31.41 -9.42
N SER A 91 6.88 31.35 -8.83
CA SER A 91 7.12 31.56 -7.39
C SER A 91 6.61 32.91 -6.89
N GLU A 92 6.86 34.00 -7.63
CA GLU A 92 6.39 35.34 -7.28
C GLU A 92 4.85 35.43 -7.30
N THR A 93 4.21 34.75 -8.27
CA THR A 93 2.74 34.68 -8.34
C THR A 93 2.17 33.91 -7.14
N LEU A 94 2.81 32.79 -6.77
CA LEU A 94 2.42 31.99 -5.62
C LEU A 94 2.59 32.74 -4.30
N LEU A 95 3.71 33.44 -4.10
CA LEU A 95 3.96 34.28 -2.93
C LEU A 95 2.92 35.41 -2.81
N ASN A 96 2.57 36.05 -3.93
CA ASN A 96 1.53 37.07 -3.95
C ASN A 96 0.14 36.49 -3.60
N LEU A 97 -0.19 35.30 -4.11
CA LEU A 97 -1.43 34.60 -3.75
C LEU A 97 -1.44 34.23 -2.27
N GLU A 98 -0.34 33.67 -1.74
CA GLU A 98 -0.20 33.33 -0.33
C GLU A 98 -0.39 34.55 0.56
N HIS A 99 0.24 35.68 0.22
CA HIS A 99 0.06 36.93 0.94
C HIS A 99 -1.39 37.42 0.91
N ASN A 100 -2.04 37.40 -0.26
CA ASN A 100 -3.43 37.81 -0.39
C ASN A 100 -4.37 36.93 0.44
N TYR A 101 -4.21 35.61 0.38
CA TYR A 101 -5.00 34.70 1.21
C TYR A 101 -4.75 34.91 2.69
N PHE A 102 -3.49 35.12 3.10
CA PHE A 102 -3.14 35.41 4.48
C PHE A 102 -3.85 36.67 5.00
N VAL A 103 -3.85 37.76 4.24
CA VAL A 103 -4.53 39.01 4.63
C VAL A 103 -6.03 38.78 4.73
N SER A 104 -6.67 38.20 3.71
CA SER A 104 -8.12 37.97 3.71
C SER A 104 -8.57 37.02 4.84
N ILE A 105 -7.82 35.97 5.11
CA ILE A 105 -8.11 35.04 6.21
C ILE A 105 -7.92 35.73 7.57
N SER A 106 -6.88 36.55 7.72
CA SER A 106 -6.64 37.29 8.96
C SER A 106 -7.76 38.28 9.27
N GLU A 107 -8.28 38.97 8.25
CA GLU A 107 -9.46 39.85 8.38
C GLU A 107 -10.70 39.07 8.79
N LEU A 108 -11.01 37.96 8.13
CA LEU A 108 -12.14 37.09 8.47
C LEU A 108 -12.06 36.56 9.91
N ILE A 109 -10.86 36.18 10.36
CA ILE A 109 -10.61 35.75 11.73
C ILE A 109 -10.87 36.91 12.71
N GLY A 110 -10.41 38.12 12.39
CA GLY A 110 -10.64 39.31 13.19
C GLY A 110 -12.13 39.65 13.32
N GLU A 111 -12.88 39.61 12.21
CA GLU A 111 -14.33 39.82 12.19
C GLU A 111 -15.06 38.79 13.05
N ARG A 112 -14.72 37.50 12.88
CA ARG A 112 -15.26 36.41 13.69
C ARG A 112 -15.02 36.65 15.18
N ASP A 113 -13.82 37.04 15.57
CA ASP A 113 -13.47 37.24 16.97
C ASP A 113 -14.22 38.43 17.59
N VAL A 114 -14.43 39.50 16.81
CA VAL A 114 -15.27 40.64 17.21
C VAL A 114 -16.73 40.22 17.39
N GLU A 115 -17.30 39.46 16.45
CA GLU A 115 -18.69 38.98 16.55
C GLU A 115 -18.89 38.00 17.71
N LEU A 116 -17.94 37.09 17.94
CA LEU A 116 -17.95 36.22 19.11
C LEU A 116 -17.89 36.99 20.43
N LYS A 117 -17.10 38.08 20.48
CA LYS A 117 -17.04 38.95 21.66
C LYS A 117 -18.39 39.64 21.91
N LYS A 118 -19.00 40.23 20.87
CA LYS A 118 -20.34 40.85 20.97
C LYS A 118 -21.40 39.85 21.41
N LEU A 119 -21.35 38.61 20.89
CA LEU A 119 -22.29 37.56 21.26
C LEU A 119 -22.17 37.20 22.74
N ARG A 120 -20.94 37.03 23.24
CA ARG A 120 -20.67 36.76 24.66
C ARG A 120 -21.13 37.90 25.56
N GLU A 121 -20.88 39.15 25.18
CA GLU A 121 -21.32 40.32 25.95
C GLU A 121 -22.85 40.37 26.02
N ARG A 122 -23.54 40.12 24.90
CA ARG A 122 -25.01 40.06 24.86
C ARG A 122 -25.55 38.93 25.74
N GLN A 123 -24.98 37.74 25.61
CA GLN A 123 -25.35 36.59 26.44
C GLN A 123 -25.15 36.89 27.93
N GLY A 124 -24.06 37.57 28.30
CA GLY A 124 -23.82 38.00 29.68
C GLY A 124 -24.90 38.95 30.20
N ILE A 125 -25.28 39.95 29.41
CA ILE A 125 -26.36 40.90 29.76
C ILE A 125 -27.71 40.18 29.88
N GLU A 126 -28.03 39.28 28.96
CA GLU A 126 -29.28 38.51 28.97
C GLU A 126 -29.33 37.57 30.18
N MET A 127 -28.24 36.86 30.46
CA MET A 127 -28.13 35.99 31.64
C MET A 127 -28.29 36.77 32.95
N GLU A 128 -27.69 37.96 33.04
CA GLU A 128 -27.83 38.81 34.23
C GLU A 128 -29.28 39.28 34.44
N LYS A 129 -30.00 39.62 33.36
CA LYS A 129 -31.43 39.94 33.44
C LYS A 129 -32.27 38.74 33.91
N VAL A 130 -32.03 37.57 33.34
CA VAL A 130 -32.75 36.34 33.71
C VAL A 130 -32.49 35.98 35.19
N MET A 131 -31.24 36.08 35.64
CA MET A 131 -30.87 35.88 37.05
C MET A 131 -31.56 36.87 38.00
N GLN A 132 -31.79 38.13 37.59
CA GLN A 132 -32.50 39.11 38.41
C GLN A 132 -34.01 38.83 38.57
N GLU A 133 -34.59 38.10 37.64
CA GLU A 133 -36.00 37.68 37.62
C GLU A 133 -36.23 36.29 38.24
N LEU A 134 -35.15 35.53 38.48
CA LEU A 134 -35.17 34.23 39.14
C LEU A 134 -35.75 34.35 40.56
N GLY A 135 -36.77 33.55 40.84
CA GLY A 135 -37.49 33.57 42.12
C GLY A 135 -38.52 34.71 42.27
N LYS A 136 -38.65 35.59 41.27
CA LYS A 136 -39.75 36.57 41.17
C LYS A 136 -40.79 36.13 40.15
N SER A 137 -40.38 36.05 38.89
CA SER A 137 -41.21 35.73 37.71
C SER A 137 -40.73 34.48 36.98
N LEU A 138 -39.45 34.12 37.11
CA LEU A 138 -38.84 32.96 36.45
C LEU A 138 -38.43 31.89 37.48
N THR A 139 -38.51 30.63 37.08
CA THR A 139 -38.10 29.46 37.87
C THR A 139 -36.78 28.89 37.35
N ASP A 140 -36.13 28.02 38.13
CA ASP A 140 -34.85 27.38 37.76
C ASP A 140 -34.92 26.58 36.43
N GLN A 141 -36.11 26.13 36.03
CA GLN A 141 -36.35 25.48 34.75
C GLN A 141 -36.40 26.45 33.56
N ASP A 142 -36.61 27.76 33.81
CA ASP A 142 -36.65 28.78 32.76
C ASP A 142 -35.25 29.36 32.45
N VAL A 143 -34.23 29.01 33.25
CA VAL A 143 -32.85 29.54 33.17
C VAL A 143 -31.86 28.52 32.60
N ASN A 144 -32.07 27.21 32.85
CA ASN A 144 -31.20 26.10 32.43
C ASN A 144 -31.72 25.40 31.17
#